data_AF-A0A399UMV5-F1
#
_entry.id   AF-A0A399UMV5-F1
#
_cell.length_a   1.000
_cell.length_b   1.000
_cell.length_c   1.000
_cell.angle_alpha   90.00
_cell.angle_beta   90.00
_cell.angle_gamma   90.00
#
_symmetry.space_group_name_H-M   'P 1'
#
loop_
_entity.id
_entity.type
_entity.pdbx_description
1 polymer ?
#
loop_
_entity_poly.entity_id
_entity_poly.type
_entity_poly.pdbx_seq_one_letter_code
_entity_poly.pdbx_strand_id
1 'polypeptide(L)' 'MCKADEFQWLIGKPRTEIPVPVDVVNRRVACTTCPITEDYSPYRLNIFYNQRTGLIEQVRCG' A
#
# COMPACT_ATOMS: atom_id res chain seq x y z
N MET A 1 8.35 5.77 -11.66
CA MET A 1 6.92 5.37 -11.61
C MET A 1 6.69 4.56 -10.34
N CYS A 2 5.51 4.61 -9.70
CA CYS A 2 5.31 4.08 -8.32
C CYS A 2 5.36 2.53 -8.15
N LYS A 3 5.53 1.77 -9.24
CA LYS A 3 5.63 0.29 -9.25
C LYS A 3 4.41 -0.49 -8.73
N ALA A 4 3.21 0.10 -8.67
CA ALA A 4 2.02 -0.59 -8.14
C ALA A 4 1.71 -1.94 -8.81
N ASP A 5 2.00 -2.09 -10.10
CA ASP A 5 1.79 -3.34 -10.85
C ASP A 5 2.62 -4.51 -10.31
N GLU A 6 3.87 -4.24 -9.89
CA GLU A 6 4.78 -5.24 -9.30
C GLU A 6 4.30 -5.77 -7.94
N PHE A 7 3.33 -5.08 -7.31
CA PHE A 7 2.82 -5.38 -5.98
C PHE A 7 1.36 -5.85 -5.98
N GLN A 8 0.70 -5.97 -7.15
CA GLN A 8 -0.70 -6.42 -7.22
C GLN A 8 -0.91 -7.82 -6.63
N TRP A 9 0.12 -8.67 -6.64
CA TRP A 9 0.08 -10.01 -6.04
C TRP A 9 -0.16 -10.01 -4.53
N LEU A 10 0.02 -8.86 -3.86
CA LEU A 10 -0.26 -8.72 -2.44
C LEU A 10 -1.76 -8.67 -2.13
N ILE A 11 -2.64 -8.40 -3.10
CA ILE A 11 -4.08 -8.32 -2.85
C ILE A 11 -4.58 -9.68 -2.33
N GLY A 12 -5.30 -9.65 -1.21
CA GLY A 12 -5.76 -10.85 -0.49
C GLY A 12 -4.72 -11.48 0.43
N LYS A 13 -3.48 -10.99 0.47
CA LYS A 13 -2.44 -11.43 1.41
C LYS A 13 -2.48 -10.64 2.72
N PRO A 14 -1.99 -11.21 3.83
CA PRO A 14 -1.78 -10.47 5.06
C PRO A 14 -0.77 -9.33 4.87
N ARG A 15 -0.99 -8.18 5.52
CA ARG A 15 -0.06 -7.03 5.50
C ARG A 15 1.37 -7.34 5.96
N THR A 16 1.57 -8.47 6.65
CA THR A 16 2.88 -8.96 7.08
C THR A 16 3.71 -9.53 5.94
N GLU A 17 3.10 -9.86 4.79
CA GLU A 17 3.81 -10.30 3.58
C GLU A 17 4.36 -9.13 2.76
N ILE A 18 4.07 -7.87 3.14
CA ILE A 18 4.64 -6.70 2.46
C ILE A 18 6.17 -6.75 2.64
N PRO A 19 6.95 -6.83 1.55
CA PRO A 19 8.40 -6.94 1.66
C PRO A 19 8.97 -5.67 2.32
N VAL A 20 10.02 -5.83 3.11
CA VAL A 20 10.72 -4.69 3.72
C VAL A 20 11.31 -3.85 2.57
N PRO A 21 10.92 -2.58 2.44
CA PRO A 21 11.36 -1.77 1.31
C PRO A 21 12.81 -1.37 1.51
N VAL A 22 13.59 -1.41 0.43
CA VAL A 22 14.94 -0.86 0.42
C VAL A 22 14.89 0.69 0.41
N ASP A 23 13.81 1.26 -0.14
CA ASP A 23 13.53 2.70 -0.15
C ASP A 23 12.12 2.97 0.42
N VAL A 24 12.07 3.59 1.59
CA VAL A 24 10.84 3.90 2.34
C VAL A 24 10.15 5.18 1.87
N VAL A 25 10.84 6.07 1.14
CA VAL A 25 10.41 7.47 0.96
C VAL A 25 9.10 7.58 0.18
N ASN A 26 8.86 6.64 -0.72
CA ASN A 26 7.70 6.67 -1.63
C ASN A 26 6.68 5.56 -1.34
N ARG A 27 6.59 5.04 -0.10
CA ARG A 27 5.62 4.00 0.25
C ARG A 27 4.72 4.37 1.43
N ARG A 28 3.41 4.19 1.25
CA ARG A 28 2.40 4.31 2.31
C ARG A 28 1.70 2.98 2.52
N VAL A 29 1.66 2.52 3.77
CA VAL A 29 0.86 1.37 4.20
C VAL A 29 -0.15 1.88 5.23
N ALA A 30 -1.43 1.81 4.91
CA ALA A 30 -2.51 2.34 5.76
C ALA A 30 -3.74 1.43 5.69
N CYS A 31 -4.62 1.51 6.69
CA CYS A 31 -5.87 0.76 6.61
C CYS A 31 -6.90 1.47 5.71
N THR A 32 -7.83 0.75 5.10
CA THR A 32 -8.85 1.32 4.19
C THR A 32 -9.81 2.29 4.89
N THR A 33 -9.88 2.25 6.22
CA THR A 33 -10.69 3.14 7.08
C THR A 33 -9.86 4.18 7.83
N CYS A 34 -8.53 4.18 7.67
CA CYS A 34 -7.64 5.07 8.38
C CYS A 34 -7.66 6.45 7.70
N PRO A 35 -7.72 7.56 8.45
CA PRO A 35 -7.54 8.88 7.85
C PRO A 35 -6.13 8.98 7.26
N ILE A 36 -6.05 9.50 6.04
CA ILE A 36 -4.80 9.79 5.33
C ILE A 36 -4.81 11.24 4.84
N THR A 37 -3.64 11.85 4.71
CA THR A 37 -3.50 13.11 3.99
C THR A 37 -3.69 12.86 2.49
N GLU A 38 -4.43 13.77 1.85
CA GLU A 38 -4.63 13.80 0.39
C GLU A 38 -3.52 14.62 -0.28
N ASP A 39 -2.28 14.16 -0.13
CA ASP A 39 -1.09 14.73 -0.75
C ASP A 39 -0.70 13.91 -1.98
N TYR A 40 -1.41 14.07 -3.11
CA TYR A 40 -1.23 13.22 -4.28
C TYR A 40 0.22 13.21 -4.78
N SER A 41 0.80 12.03 -4.92
CA SER A 41 2.11 11.81 -5.52
C SER A 41 2.08 10.63 -6.50
N PRO A 42 2.35 10.85 -7.80
CA PRO A 42 2.37 9.76 -8.79
C PRO A 42 3.53 8.79 -8.58
N TYR A 43 4.49 9.13 -7.71
CA TYR A 43 5.63 8.28 -7.35
C TYR A 43 5.34 7.42 -6.12
N ARG A 44 4.31 7.74 -5.34
CA ARG A 44 4.00 7.02 -4.11
C ARG A 44 3.21 5.75 -4.38
N LEU A 45 3.71 4.65 -3.84
CA LEU A 45 3.03 3.36 -3.75
C LEU A 45 2.16 3.34 -2.51
N ASN A 46 0.85 3.16 -2.69
CA ASN A 46 -0.07 2.90 -1.58
C ASN A 46 -0.42 1.43 -1.52
N ILE A 47 -0.38 0.88 -0.31
CA ILE A 47 -0.90 -0.44 0.01
C ILE A 47 -1.93 -0.24 1.11
N PHE A 48 -3.19 -0.50 0.78
CA PHE A 48 -4.30 -0.40 1.73
C PHE A 48 -4.75 -1.78 2.19
N TYR A 49 -4.94 -1.92 3.49
CA TYR A 49 -5.39 -3.18 4.11
C TYR A 49 -6.65 -2.99 4.94
N ASN A 50 -7.43 -4.06 5.06
CA ASN A 50 -8.59 -4.09 5.94
C ASN A 50 -8.16 -4.09 7.40
N GLN A 51 -8.64 -3.13 8.20
CA GLN A 51 -8.21 -3.01 9.60
C GLN A 51 -8.56 -4.22 10.47
N ARG A 52 -9.66 -4.93 10.16
CA ARG A 52 -10.13 -6.07 10.96
C ARG A 52 -9.43 -7.37 10.57
N THR A 53 -9.32 -7.66 9.27
CA THR A 53 -8.74 -8.93 8.79
C THR A 53 -7.23 -8.84 8.57
N GLY A 54 -6.68 -7.64 8.41
CA GLY A 54 -5.28 -7.43 8.06
C GLY A 54 -4.93 -7.78 6.61
N LEU A 55 -5.93 -8.12 5.79
CA LEU A 55 -5.74 -8.46 4.38
C LEU A 55 -5.61 -7.20 3.53
N ILE A 56 -4.70 -7.23 2.58
CA ILE A 56 -4.51 -6.14 1.61
C ILE A 56 -5.67 -6.16 0.61
N GLU A 57 -6.31 -5.01 0.42
CA GLU A 57 -7.47 -4.85 -0.46
C GLU A 57 -7.13 -4.03 -1.72
N GLN A 58 -6.17 -3.10 -1.63
CA GLN A 58 -5.83 -2.22 -2.75
C GLN A 58 -4.34 -1.90 -2.79
N VAL A 59 -3.79 -1.89 -4.01
CA VAL A 59 -2.44 -1.42 -4.30
C VAL A 59 -2.52 -0.43 -5.46
N ARG A 60 -2.11 0.83 -5.28
CA ARG A 60 -2.26 1.88 -6.30
C ARG A 60 -1.23 3.01 -6.16
N CYS A 61 -0.96 3.70 -7.27
CA CYS A 61 -0.22 4.96 -7.24
C CYS A 61 -1.07 6.10 -6.68
N GLY A 62 -0.45 7.06 -5.98
CA GLY A 62 -1.08 8.32 -5.57
C GLY A 62 -0.68 8.84 -4.21
#